data_AF-A0A317JDB0-F1
#
_entry.id   AF-A0A317JDB0-F1
#
_cell.length_a   1.000
_cell.length_b   1.000
_cell.length_c   1.000
_cell.angle_alpha   90.00
_cell.angle_beta   90.00
_cell.angle_gamma   90.00
#
_symmetry.space_group_name_H-M   'P 1'
#
loop_
_entity.id
_entity.type
_entity.pdbx_description
1 polymer ?
#
loop_
_entity_poly.entity_id
_entity_poly.type
_entity_poly.pdbx_seq_one_letter_code
_entity_poly.pdbx_strand_id
1 'polypeptide(L)'
;MTRRITALSFALVLITLAIHGVRAEKGSGQIPVLQGRLVAAGIPGVSAVAPVGTFLPGGPIPTKFPAYIQPGQVLDPKRILVGSTSNFGEPLSDPNQLPGSFLSIDPTGTTLLVIPSTFAAGGGQASTLNGFVRMYSAQNPAFLNSINNPAAPTANFTGVSNPLGMSINNAFGRLWPANAPYGLPGIGSSTILDPPGEPLAGAPNPTLIGGVYAGSLTNRQPQVIPGALNTGAVGTAFLGHSPDGSGKAVFAVVCADGSIVQEQTLKGLDGLAPTGTVNPLLAGPWNQGGNNENHPQPRVGALLNYSPSRILYVSEPFANSIAVISLTDDGVVFHVGSVSHIYSSALNGPIDLAPVMIETSDPNWASNTTLDVQADFYVANRGDNTIVHMRQDGTVVAQRGIQMTGGQPLGALQLNGIASSPDGTKIWVTLSGPVPGMGQLKGAVMELPAF
;
A
#
# COMPACT_ATOMS: atom_id res chain seq x y z
N MET A 1 -28.71 56.35 -27.54
CA MET A 1 -27.94 55.93 -26.35
C MET A 1 -27.31 54.59 -26.63
N THR A 2 -26.00 54.54 -26.41
CA THR A 2 -25.02 53.71 -27.11
C THR A 2 -24.87 52.34 -26.43
N ARG A 3 -24.93 51.25 -27.22
CA ARG A 3 -24.56 49.89 -26.79
C ARG A 3 -23.03 49.82 -26.59
N ARG A 4 -22.57 49.34 -25.44
CA ARG A 4 -21.18 48.90 -25.23
C ARG A 4 -21.15 47.37 -25.21
N ILE A 5 -20.59 46.81 -26.28
CA ILE A 5 -20.13 45.42 -26.36
C ILE A 5 -18.65 45.46 -25.98
N THR A 6 -18.30 44.77 -24.90
CA THR A 6 -16.91 44.63 -24.47
C THR A 6 -16.32 43.42 -25.22
N ALA A 7 -15.48 43.70 -26.21
CA ALA A 7 -14.68 42.70 -26.91
C ALA A 7 -13.53 42.25 -25.99
N LEU A 8 -13.41 40.95 -25.72
CA LEU A 8 -12.23 40.35 -25.11
C LEU A 8 -11.42 39.69 -26.24
N SER A 9 -10.22 40.23 -26.47
CA SER A 9 -9.31 39.82 -27.53
C SER A 9 -8.71 38.45 -27.26
N PHE A 10 -8.88 37.51 -28.19
CA PHE A 10 -8.08 36.29 -28.28
C PHE A 10 -6.72 36.63 -28.90
N ALA A 11 -5.64 36.55 -28.11
CA ALA A 11 -4.28 36.54 -28.63
C ALA A 11 -3.90 35.11 -29.01
N LEU A 12 -3.84 34.84 -30.31
CA LEU A 12 -3.35 33.60 -30.89
C LEU A 12 -1.81 33.63 -30.84
N VAL A 13 -1.20 32.89 -29.91
CA VAL A 13 0.24 32.68 -29.86
C VAL A 13 0.57 31.40 -30.63
N LEU A 14 1.07 31.56 -31.85
CA LEU A 14 1.70 30.51 -32.65
C LEU A 14 3.14 30.33 -32.15
N ILE A 15 3.37 29.29 -31.34
CA ILE A 15 4.73 28.81 -31.05
C ILE A 15 4.99 27.58 -31.92
N THR A 16 5.79 27.79 -32.96
CA THR A 16 6.55 26.75 -33.66
C THR A 16 7.60 26.20 -32.70
N LEU A 17 7.44 24.96 -32.21
CA LEU A 17 8.52 24.22 -31.55
C LEU A 17 9.02 23.11 -32.47
N ALA A 18 10.31 23.19 -32.78
CA ALA A 18 11.05 22.27 -33.62
C ALA A 18 11.01 20.83 -33.06
N ILE A 19 10.64 19.88 -33.92
CA ILE A 19 10.76 18.45 -33.66
C ILE A 19 12.26 18.11 -33.65
N HIS A 20 12.91 18.21 -32.50
CA HIS A 20 14.17 17.52 -32.26
C HIS A 20 13.84 16.09 -31.88
N GLY A 21 13.93 15.19 -32.87
CA GLY A 21 13.95 13.76 -32.58
C GLY A 21 15.15 13.47 -31.70
N VAL A 22 14.91 13.29 -30.40
CA VAL A 22 15.88 12.71 -29.49
C VAL A 22 16.01 11.24 -29.89
N ARG A 23 17.00 10.95 -30.73
CA ARG A 23 17.57 9.60 -30.82
C ARG A 23 18.04 9.26 -29.41
N ALA A 24 17.46 8.24 -28.81
CA ALA A 24 18.05 7.58 -27.66
C ALA A 24 19.46 7.13 -28.07
N GLU A 25 20.48 7.84 -27.59
CA GLU A 25 21.84 7.35 -27.62
C GLU A 25 21.87 6.05 -26.84
N LYS A 26 22.14 4.96 -27.54
CA LYS A 26 22.42 3.65 -26.96
C LYS A 26 23.83 3.71 -26.35
N GLY A 27 24.00 4.51 -25.31
CA GLY A 27 25.19 4.49 -24.48
C GLY A 27 25.27 3.13 -23.81
N SER A 28 26.45 2.49 -23.85
CA SER A 28 26.80 1.34 -23.02
C SER A 28 26.91 1.74 -21.53
N GLY A 29 26.01 2.61 -21.06
CA GLY A 29 26.12 3.36 -19.81
C GLY A 29 25.62 2.54 -18.63
N GLN A 30 26.46 2.44 -17.61
CA GLN A 30 26.04 1.92 -16.31
C GLN A 30 24.82 2.71 -15.81
N ILE A 31 23.79 1.99 -15.35
CA ILE A 31 22.62 2.60 -14.71
C ILE A 31 23.12 3.38 -13.48
N PRO A 32 22.81 4.68 -13.33
CA PRO A 32 23.24 5.45 -12.16
C PRO A 32 22.69 4.85 -10.87
N VAL A 33 23.44 4.95 -9.78
CA VAL A 33 23.14 4.25 -8.52
C VAL A 33 22.65 5.21 -7.44
N LEU A 34 21.63 4.81 -6.68
CA LEU A 34 21.27 5.41 -5.41
C LEU A 34 21.92 4.67 -4.25
N GLN A 35 22.49 5.43 -3.33
CA GLN A 35 23.02 4.91 -2.07
C GLN A 35 21.93 4.98 -1.00
N GLY A 36 21.56 3.82 -0.46
CA GLY A 36 20.51 3.68 0.53
C GLY A 36 21.04 3.43 1.93
N ARG A 37 20.42 4.10 2.90
CA ARG A 37 20.70 3.97 4.32
C ARG A 37 19.77 2.92 4.93
N LEU A 38 20.31 1.86 5.52
CA LEU A 38 19.50 0.96 6.32
C LEU A 38 18.96 1.69 7.56
N VAL A 39 17.64 1.65 7.74
CA VAL A 39 16.94 2.26 8.86
C VAL A 39 16.66 1.22 9.94
N ALA A 40 16.16 0.06 9.54
CA ALA A 40 15.82 -1.03 10.45
C ALA A 40 16.12 -2.39 9.82
N ALA A 41 16.46 -3.38 10.64
CA ALA A 41 16.71 -4.75 10.25
C ALA A 41 16.17 -5.75 11.28
N GLY A 42 15.97 -7.01 10.87
CA GLY A 42 15.35 -8.03 11.71
C GLY A 42 13.83 -7.99 11.62
N ILE A 43 13.30 -7.85 10.41
CA ILE A 43 11.85 -7.81 10.12
C ILE A 43 11.48 -9.00 9.24
N PRO A 44 11.26 -10.21 9.81
CA PRO A 44 10.99 -11.42 9.04
C PRO A 44 9.83 -11.26 8.03
N GLY A 45 10.07 -11.62 6.78
CA GLY A 45 9.07 -11.48 5.72
C GLY A 45 8.58 -10.04 5.55
N VAL A 46 9.49 -9.07 5.64
CA VAL A 46 9.15 -7.65 5.44
C VAL A 46 8.41 -7.42 4.12
N SER A 47 7.26 -6.74 4.19
CA SER A 47 6.33 -6.59 3.05
C SER A 47 6.04 -5.12 2.72
N ALA A 48 4.82 -4.66 2.97
CA ALA A 48 4.33 -3.32 2.72
C ALA A 48 5.08 -2.28 3.56
N VAL A 49 5.27 -1.11 2.99
CA VAL A 49 5.78 0.08 3.68
C VAL A 49 4.91 1.27 3.29
N ALA A 50 4.60 2.15 4.25
CA ALA A 50 3.96 3.43 3.96
C ALA A 50 4.31 4.48 5.03
N PRO A 51 4.49 5.76 4.66
CA PRO A 51 4.52 6.83 5.64
C PRO A 51 3.17 6.96 6.35
N VAL A 52 3.20 7.25 7.65
CA VAL A 52 1.98 7.61 8.37
C VAL A 52 1.43 8.94 7.84
N GLY A 53 2.30 9.96 7.72
CA GLY A 53 1.92 11.28 7.21
C GLY A 53 0.94 12.03 8.11
N THR A 54 0.46 13.18 7.63
CA THR A 54 -0.46 14.03 8.38
C THR A 54 -1.89 13.61 8.08
N PHE A 55 -2.72 13.48 9.12
CA PHE A 55 -4.16 13.29 8.96
C PHE A 55 -4.86 14.64 8.84
N LEU A 56 -5.71 14.80 7.83
CA LEU A 56 -6.36 16.06 7.50
C LEU A 56 -7.62 16.30 8.34
N PRO A 57 -7.88 17.55 8.78
CA PRO A 57 -9.12 17.87 9.48
C PRO A 57 -10.34 17.74 8.55
N GLY A 58 -11.51 17.43 9.12
CA GLY A 58 -12.79 17.41 8.40
C GLY A 58 -13.26 16.03 7.94
N GLY A 59 -12.37 15.03 7.89
CA GLY A 59 -12.79 13.63 7.83
C GLY A 59 -13.43 13.17 9.15
N PRO A 60 -14.11 12.00 9.17
CA PRO A 60 -14.61 11.38 10.40
C PRO A 60 -13.44 10.82 11.23
N ILE A 61 -12.52 11.69 11.64
CA ILE A 61 -11.45 11.40 12.59
C ILE A 61 -12.09 11.29 13.98
N PRO A 62 -12.10 10.13 14.63
CA PRO A 62 -12.72 10.00 15.94
C PRO A 62 -11.94 10.76 17.01
N THR A 63 -12.62 11.13 18.09
CA THR A 63 -12.09 11.91 19.22
C THR A 63 -10.85 11.32 19.90
N LYS A 64 -10.53 10.04 19.68
CA LYS A 64 -9.35 9.36 20.23
C LYS A 64 -8.08 9.51 19.39
N PHE A 65 -8.18 9.95 18.14
CA PHE A 65 -7.04 10.05 17.22
C PHE A 65 -5.89 10.98 17.68
N PRO A 66 -6.17 12.17 18.28
CA PRO A 66 -5.12 13.13 18.59
C PRO A 66 -3.99 12.58 19.47
N ALA A 67 -4.30 11.66 20.40
CA ALA A 67 -3.31 11.11 21.32
C ALA A 67 -2.31 10.16 20.63
N TYR A 68 -2.67 9.54 19.51
CA TYR A 68 -1.85 8.54 18.82
C TYR A 68 -0.98 9.13 17.71
N ILE A 69 -1.28 10.37 17.30
CA ILE A 69 -0.54 11.11 16.27
C ILE A 69 0.43 12.15 16.86
N GLN A 70 0.53 12.24 18.19
CA GLN A 70 1.51 13.11 18.84
C GLN A 70 2.95 12.64 18.56
N PRO A 71 3.94 13.54 18.68
CA PRO A 71 5.34 13.16 18.58
C PRO A 71 5.69 11.95 19.44
N GLY A 72 6.37 10.97 18.84
CA GLY A 72 6.80 9.73 19.48
C GLY A 72 5.72 8.64 19.58
N GLN A 73 4.47 8.92 19.23
CA GLN A 73 3.37 7.95 19.30
C GLN A 73 3.30 7.06 18.05
N VAL A 74 2.48 6.02 18.11
CA VAL A 74 2.45 4.94 17.10
C VAL A 74 2.00 5.41 15.71
N LEU A 75 1.26 6.50 15.61
CA LEU A 75 0.88 7.15 14.35
C LEU A 75 1.45 8.57 14.26
N ASP A 76 2.61 8.83 14.88
CA ASP A 76 3.35 10.07 14.64
C ASP A 76 3.61 10.26 13.13
N PRO A 77 3.24 11.40 12.53
CA PRO A 77 3.36 11.66 11.10
C PRO A 77 4.73 11.38 10.48
N LYS A 78 5.82 11.47 11.26
CA LYS A 78 7.18 11.23 10.77
C LYS A 78 7.53 9.74 10.62
N ARG A 79 6.70 8.86 11.17
CA ARG A 79 6.94 7.41 11.16
C ARG A 79 6.53 6.77 9.85
N ILE A 80 7.05 5.57 9.64
CA ILE A 80 6.63 4.64 8.60
C ILE A 80 6.02 3.41 9.26
N LEU A 81 5.06 2.80 8.57
CA LEU A 81 4.49 1.52 8.94
C LEU A 81 4.99 0.44 8.02
N VAL A 82 5.37 -0.71 8.59
CA VAL A 82 6.08 -1.77 7.89
C VAL A 82 5.47 -3.13 8.22
N GLY A 83 5.05 -3.85 7.19
CA GLY A 83 4.47 -5.18 7.31
C GLY A 83 5.53 -6.25 7.57
N SER A 84 5.18 -7.24 8.37
CA SER A 84 6.03 -8.37 8.76
C SER A 84 5.19 -9.64 8.84
N THR A 85 5.81 -10.78 8.57
CA THR A 85 5.22 -12.12 8.79
C THR A 85 5.41 -12.60 10.24
N SER A 86 6.10 -11.85 11.09
CA SER A 86 6.33 -12.19 12.49
C SER A 86 5.39 -11.45 13.43
N ASN A 87 5.05 -12.11 14.55
CA ASN A 87 4.40 -11.51 15.71
C ASN A 87 5.38 -11.04 16.79
N PHE A 88 6.68 -11.18 16.55
CA PHE A 88 7.75 -10.74 17.46
C PHE A 88 7.61 -11.29 18.89
N GLY A 89 7.27 -12.58 19.00
CA GLY A 89 7.15 -13.31 20.25
C GLY A 89 5.75 -13.33 20.86
N GLU A 90 4.79 -12.62 20.28
CA GLU A 90 3.39 -12.67 20.76
C GLU A 90 2.65 -13.95 20.35
N PRO A 91 1.79 -14.48 21.23
CA PRO A 91 0.92 -15.60 20.90
C PRO A 91 -0.09 -15.21 19.82
N LEU A 92 -0.37 -16.17 18.92
CA LEU A 92 -1.40 -16.05 17.91
C LEU A 92 -2.79 -16.03 18.55
N SER A 93 -3.71 -15.24 18.00
CA SER A 93 -5.14 -15.33 18.38
C SER A 93 -5.80 -16.57 17.81
N ASP A 94 -5.48 -16.88 16.56
CA ASP A 94 -5.93 -18.07 15.84
C ASP A 94 -4.72 -18.79 15.23
N PRO A 95 -4.35 -19.99 15.71
CA PRO A 95 -3.20 -20.74 15.21
C PRO A 95 -3.40 -21.29 13.78
N ASN A 96 -4.61 -21.23 13.22
CA ASN A 96 -4.88 -21.63 11.84
C ASN A 96 -4.60 -20.51 10.83
N GLN A 97 -4.41 -19.28 11.30
CA GLN A 97 -4.04 -18.15 10.48
C GLN A 97 -2.53 -17.90 10.58
N LEU A 98 -1.96 -17.38 9.50
CA LEU A 98 -0.56 -17.03 9.44
C LEU A 98 -0.25 -15.85 10.38
N PRO A 99 0.91 -15.86 11.05
CA PRO A 99 1.38 -14.72 11.84
C PRO A 99 1.53 -13.47 10.97
N GLY A 100 1.56 -12.32 11.62
CA GLY A 100 1.93 -11.09 10.96
C GLY A 100 1.62 -9.85 11.78
N SER A 101 2.34 -8.78 11.47
CA SER A 101 2.22 -7.51 12.16
C SER A 101 2.52 -6.32 11.27
N PHE A 102 2.05 -5.15 11.69
CA PHE A 102 2.59 -3.87 11.26
C PHE A 102 3.41 -3.26 12.40
N LEU A 103 4.65 -2.91 12.08
CA LEU A 103 5.53 -2.13 12.94
C LEU A 103 5.43 -0.66 12.59
N SER A 104 5.35 0.20 13.60
CA SER A 104 5.52 1.64 13.46
C SER A 104 6.95 2.02 13.82
N ILE A 105 7.69 2.51 12.83
CA ILE A 105 9.13 2.77 12.91
C ILE A 105 9.38 4.27 12.72
N ASP A 106 10.13 4.87 13.64
CA ASP A 106 10.67 6.22 13.49
C ASP A 106 12.00 6.15 12.72
N PRO A 107 12.06 6.66 11.47
CA PRO A 107 13.26 6.55 10.64
C PRO A 107 14.29 7.67 10.89
N THR A 108 14.02 8.61 11.79
CA THR A 108 14.78 9.88 11.90
C THR A 108 16.16 9.74 12.57
N GLY A 109 16.38 8.69 13.35
CA GLY A 109 17.68 8.42 13.97
C GLY A 109 18.74 8.00 12.93
N THR A 110 20.02 8.22 13.22
CA THR A 110 21.14 7.83 12.34
C THR A 110 21.62 6.39 12.57
N THR A 111 21.33 5.84 13.75
CA THR A 111 21.68 4.47 14.13
C THR A 111 20.73 3.47 13.50
N LEU A 112 21.28 2.36 13.00
CA LEU A 112 20.49 1.23 12.53
C LEU A 112 19.69 0.61 13.68
N LEU A 113 18.38 0.44 13.48
CA LEU A 113 17.48 -0.20 14.43
C LEU A 113 17.48 -1.72 14.20
N VAL A 114 18.13 -2.49 15.09
CA VAL A 114 18.08 -3.96 15.07
C VAL A 114 16.93 -4.43 15.96
N ILE A 115 15.86 -4.93 15.35
CA ILE A 115 14.61 -5.25 16.04
C ILE A 115 14.73 -6.62 16.72
N PRO A 116 14.56 -6.73 18.06
CA PRO A 116 14.60 -8.01 18.74
C PRO A 116 13.42 -8.90 18.34
N SER A 117 13.67 -10.18 18.06
CA SER A 117 12.64 -11.12 17.58
C SER A 117 11.51 -11.41 18.59
N THR A 118 11.68 -11.04 19.85
CA THR A 118 10.72 -11.27 20.93
C THR A 118 10.29 -9.99 21.64
N PHE A 119 10.53 -8.81 21.05
CA PHE A 119 10.29 -7.53 21.74
C PHE A 119 8.81 -7.35 22.14
N ALA A 120 7.91 -7.99 21.42
CA ALA A 120 6.48 -7.82 21.58
C ALA A 120 5.86 -8.86 22.52
N ALA A 121 6.61 -9.83 23.07
CA ALA A 121 6.09 -10.95 23.86
C ALA A 121 5.14 -10.57 25.04
N GLY A 122 5.17 -9.31 25.51
CA GLY A 122 4.24 -8.79 26.51
C GLY A 122 2.85 -8.41 26.02
N GLY A 123 2.59 -8.39 24.71
CA GLY A 123 1.29 -8.08 24.13
C GLY A 123 1.08 -6.61 23.72
N GLY A 124 0.07 -6.40 22.85
CA GLY A 124 -0.49 -5.09 22.55
C GLY A 124 0.44 -4.17 21.74
N GLN A 125 0.37 -2.86 21.96
CA GLN A 125 1.27 -1.89 21.30
C GLN A 125 2.65 -1.83 21.98
N ALA A 126 3.32 -2.99 22.05
CA ALA A 126 4.66 -3.12 22.62
C ALA A 126 5.67 -2.17 21.97
N SER A 127 6.68 -1.76 22.73
CA SER A 127 7.65 -0.73 22.33
C SER A 127 9.08 -1.17 22.67
N THR A 128 10.02 -0.90 21.78
CA THR A 128 11.44 -1.23 21.96
C THR A 128 12.34 -0.14 21.39
N LEU A 129 13.65 -0.27 21.61
CA LEU A 129 14.66 0.67 21.11
C LEU A 129 14.31 2.12 21.46
N ASN A 130 14.00 2.38 22.73
CA ASN A 130 13.58 3.70 23.23
C ASN A 130 12.34 4.28 22.51
N GLY A 131 11.46 3.43 22.02
CA GLY A 131 10.24 3.83 21.33
C GLY A 131 10.42 4.12 19.84
N PHE A 132 11.62 3.98 19.28
CA PHE A 132 11.81 4.09 17.83
C PHE A 132 11.04 3.01 17.07
N VAL A 133 10.81 1.85 17.68
CA VAL A 133 9.98 0.77 17.12
C VAL A 133 8.82 0.47 18.06
N ARG A 134 7.61 0.43 17.50
CA ARG A 134 6.39 0.04 18.21
C ARG A 134 5.59 -0.95 17.39
N MET A 135 4.92 -1.87 18.06
CA MET A 135 3.85 -2.67 17.46
C MET A 135 2.65 -1.75 17.20
N TYR A 136 2.13 -1.74 15.97
CA TYR A 136 0.88 -1.05 15.67
C TYR A 136 -0.30 -2.00 15.79
N SER A 137 -0.27 -3.13 15.10
CA SER A 137 -1.30 -4.17 15.09
C SER A 137 -0.69 -5.51 14.67
N ALA A 138 -1.27 -6.64 15.09
CA ALA A 138 -0.77 -7.99 14.82
C ALA A 138 -1.86 -9.07 14.91
N GLN A 139 -1.52 -10.29 14.48
CA GLN A 139 -2.35 -11.48 14.65
C GLN A 139 -2.26 -11.97 16.09
N ASN A 140 -2.87 -11.26 17.04
CA ASN A 140 -2.82 -11.61 18.46
C ASN A 140 -4.17 -11.32 19.15
N PRO A 141 -4.37 -11.81 20.39
CA PRO A 141 -5.62 -11.57 21.13
C PRO A 141 -5.93 -10.10 21.42
N ALA A 142 -4.91 -9.23 21.53
CA ALA A 142 -5.07 -7.82 21.84
C ALA A 142 -5.64 -6.99 20.67
N PHE A 143 -5.60 -7.52 19.45
CA PHE A 143 -6.10 -6.86 18.24
C PHE A 143 -7.25 -7.63 17.57
N LEU A 144 -7.95 -8.48 18.34
CA LEU A 144 -9.13 -9.19 17.86
C LEU A 144 -10.29 -8.24 17.55
N ASN A 145 -11.02 -8.54 16.49
CA ASN A 145 -12.21 -7.79 16.14
C ASN A 145 -13.29 -7.86 17.23
N SER A 146 -13.39 -9.00 17.93
CA SER A 146 -14.35 -9.21 19.02
C SER A 146 -14.23 -8.21 20.17
N ILE A 147 -13.11 -7.50 20.30
CA ILE A 147 -12.93 -6.42 21.29
C ILE A 147 -13.96 -5.32 21.06
N ASN A 148 -14.18 -4.96 19.79
CA ASN A 148 -15.08 -3.88 19.41
C ASN A 148 -16.39 -4.39 18.80
N ASN A 149 -16.37 -5.55 18.12
CA ASN A 149 -17.48 -6.07 17.33
C ASN A 149 -17.72 -7.57 17.59
N PRO A 150 -18.09 -7.97 18.83
CA PRO A 150 -18.23 -9.38 19.20
C PRO A 150 -19.36 -10.12 18.47
N ALA A 151 -20.31 -9.40 17.87
CA ALA A 151 -21.43 -9.98 17.13
C ALA A 151 -21.16 -10.11 15.61
N ALA A 152 -20.02 -9.62 15.11
CA ALA A 152 -19.70 -9.71 13.69
C ALA A 152 -19.35 -11.15 13.29
N PRO A 153 -19.65 -11.60 12.06
CA PRO A 153 -19.22 -12.91 11.57
C PRO A 153 -17.70 -13.06 11.55
N THR A 154 -16.98 -11.94 11.54
CA THR A 154 -15.52 -11.84 11.57
C THR A 154 -14.95 -11.55 12.96
N ALA A 155 -15.72 -11.75 14.05
CA ALA A 155 -15.27 -11.44 15.41
C ALA A 155 -13.94 -12.13 15.81
N ASN A 156 -13.68 -13.33 15.29
CA ASN A 156 -12.45 -14.09 15.55
C ASN A 156 -11.25 -13.69 14.67
N PHE A 157 -11.43 -12.75 13.73
CA PHE A 157 -10.33 -12.23 12.94
C PHE A 157 -9.63 -11.09 13.69
N THR A 158 -8.32 -10.98 13.52
CA THR A 158 -7.56 -9.77 13.84
C THR A 158 -7.53 -8.85 12.64
N GLY A 159 -7.17 -7.59 12.86
CA GLY A 159 -7.04 -6.64 11.76
C GLY A 159 -5.82 -6.84 10.87
N VAL A 160 -4.85 -7.63 11.34
CA VAL A 160 -3.60 -7.94 10.64
C VAL A 160 -3.31 -9.43 10.78
N SER A 161 -2.99 -10.08 9.66
CA SER A 161 -2.49 -11.45 9.58
C SER A 161 -1.85 -11.65 8.21
N ASN A 162 -0.56 -11.98 8.18
CA ASN A 162 0.26 -11.98 6.95
C ASN A 162 -0.03 -10.77 6.04
N PRO A 163 0.27 -9.53 6.50
CA PRO A 163 -0.06 -8.33 5.76
C PRO A 163 0.82 -8.18 4.50
N LEU A 164 0.20 -7.95 3.35
CA LEU A 164 0.89 -7.85 2.05
C LEU A 164 0.73 -6.47 1.41
N GLY A 165 -0.37 -5.76 1.69
CA GLY A 165 -0.61 -4.40 1.22
C GLY A 165 -1.14 -3.50 2.33
N MET A 166 -1.07 -2.19 2.12
CA MET A 166 -1.65 -1.22 3.04
C MET A 166 -1.94 0.10 2.34
N SER A 167 -3.13 0.65 2.62
CA SER A 167 -3.47 2.03 2.31
C SER A 167 -3.79 2.76 3.60
N ILE A 168 -3.27 3.98 3.74
CA ILE A 168 -3.50 4.89 4.85
C ILE A 168 -4.35 6.02 4.29
N ASN A 169 -5.56 6.12 4.78
CA ASN A 169 -6.48 7.19 4.42
C ASN A 169 -6.18 8.40 5.30
N ASN A 170 -5.31 9.29 4.82
CA ASN A 170 -4.95 10.51 5.52
C ASN A 170 -6.11 11.52 5.59
N ALA A 171 -7.07 11.42 4.67
CA ALA A 171 -8.32 12.17 4.67
C ALA A 171 -9.30 11.72 5.78
N PHE A 172 -9.54 10.40 5.90
CA PHE A 172 -10.54 9.82 6.80
C PHE A 172 -9.98 9.29 8.12
N GLY A 173 -8.66 9.28 8.29
CA GLY A 173 -8.04 8.91 9.56
C GLY A 173 -7.93 7.42 9.80
N ARG A 174 -7.82 6.55 8.80
CA ARG A 174 -7.81 5.09 9.06
C ARG A 174 -6.86 4.34 8.16
N LEU A 175 -6.35 3.22 8.68
CA LEU A 175 -5.45 2.33 7.97
C LEU A 175 -6.23 1.12 7.46
N TRP A 176 -5.85 0.67 6.28
CA TRP A 176 -6.54 -0.35 5.51
C TRP A 176 -5.53 -1.40 5.04
N PRO A 177 -5.23 -2.41 5.88
CA PRO A 177 -4.42 -3.56 5.48
C PRO A 177 -5.09 -4.43 4.43
N ALA A 178 -4.29 -4.98 3.52
CA ALA A 178 -4.63 -6.15 2.73
C ALA A 178 -3.86 -7.36 3.29
N ASN A 179 -4.59 -8.39 3.70
CA ASN A 179 -4.09 -9.54 4.44
C ASN A 179 -4.34 -10.86 3.67
N ALA A 180 -3.43 -11.81 3.85
CA ALA A 180 -3.59 -13.19 3.38
C ALA A 180 -3.51 -14.19 4.56
N PRO A 181 -4.53 -14.24 5.44
CA PRO A 181 -4.47 -15.00 6.69
C PRO A 181 -4.23 -16.49 6.49
N TYR A 182 -4.70 -17.05 5.37
CA TYR A 182 -4.54 -18.47 5.03
C TYR A 182 -3.60 -18.68 3.83
N GLY A 183 -2.71 -17.72 3.59
CA GLY A 183 -1.87 -17.65 2.39
C GLY A 183 -2.66 -17.23 1.15
N LEU A 184 -2.00 -17.26 -0.02
CA LEU A 184 -2.59 -16.77 -1.27
C LEU A 184 -3.84 -17.54 -1.73
N PRO A 185 -3.90 -18.89 -1.66
CA PRO A 185 -5.06 -19.63 -2.16
C PRO A 185 -6.27 -19.58 -1.23
N GLY A 186 -6.06 -19.27 0.06
CA GLY A 186 -7.14 -19.16 1.04
C GLY A 186 -7.80 -17.79 1.02
N ILE A 187 -8.92 -17.64 1.74
CA ILE A 187 -9.65 -16.37 1.78
C ILE A 187 -8.75 -15.22 2.24
N GLY A 188 -8.92 -14.05 1.62
CA GLY A 188 -8.28 -12.81 2.04
C GLY A 188 -9.08 -12.10 3.12
N SER A 189 -8.42 -11.14 3.77
CA SER A 189 -9.12 -10.14 4.58
C SER A 189 -8.59 -8.73 4.31
N SER A 190 -9.45 -7.74 4.58
CA SER A 190 -9.11 -6.33 4.64
C SER A 190 -9.73 -5.74 5.90
N THR A 191 -9.18 -4.67 6.45
CA THR A 191 -9.61 -4.17 7.76
C THR A 191 -9.54 -2.67 7.86
N ILE A 192 -10.49 -2.06 8.55
CA ILE A 192 -10.41 -0.67 8.98
C ILE A 192 -9.81 -0.65 10.37
N LEU A 193 -8.57 -0.16 10.51
CA LEU A 193 -7.86 -0.15 11.79
C LEU A 193 -7.94 1.22 12.49
N ASP A 194 -8.30 1.18 13.77
CA ASP A 194 -8.27 2.32 14.68
C ASP A 194 -6.82 2.64 15.14
N PRO A 195 -6.57 3.84 15.72
CA PRO A 195 -5.26 4.21 16.26
C PRO A 195 -4.60 3.25 17.24
N PRO A 196 -5.33 2.60 18.17
CA PRO A 196 -4.71 1.65 19.06
C PRO A 196 -4.42 0.31 18.39
N GLY A 197 -4.80 0.13 17.11
CA GLY A 197 -4.43 -1.02 16.28
C GLY A 197 -5.48 -2.11 16.18
N GLU A 198 -6.60 -1.99 16.90
CA GLU A 198 -7.74 -2.90 16.78
C GLU A 198 -8.62 -2.55 15.57
N PRO A 199 -9.41 -3.50 15.04
CA PRO A 199 -10.46 -3.22 14.07
C PRO A 199 -11.47 -2.17 14.58
N LEU A 200 -12.02 -1.40 13.64
CA LEU A 200 -12.86 -0.21 13.86
C LEU A 200 -13.90 -0.38 14.98
N ALA A 201 -13.79 0.46 16.02
CA ALA A 201 -14.82 0.63 17.03
C ALA A 201 -16.03 1.38 16.46
N GLY A 202 -17.24 0.91 16.80
CA GLY A 202 -18.47 1.54 16.33
C GLY A 202 -18.64 1.46 14.81
N ALA A 203 -18.26 0.32 14.22
CA ALA A 203 -18.38 0.09 12.78
C ALA A 203 -19.82 0.42 12.31
N PRO A 204 -20.00 1.15 11.18
CA PRO A 204 -21.32 1.57 10.72
C PRO A 204 -22.29 0.41 10.46
N ASN A 205 -21.75 -0.78 10.17
CA ASN A 205 -22.51 -2.01 10.10
C ASN A 205 -21.85 -3.09 10.99
N PRO A 206 -22.16 -3.09 12.30
CA PRO A 206 -21.44 -3.90 13.29
C PRO A 206 -21.83 -5.39 13.25
N THR A 207 -22.96 -5.73 12.64
CA THR A 207 -23.45 -7.12 12.54
C THR A 207 -23.02 -7.82 11.25
N LEU A 208 -22.69 -7.06 10.19
CA LEU A 208 -22.17 -7.62 8.95
C LEU A 208 -20.64 -7.53 8.85
N ILE A 209 -20.08 -6.34 9.10
CA ILE A 209 -18.67 -6.03 8.82
C ILE A 209 -17.86 -6.05 10.10
N GLY A 210 -18.33 -5.31 11.12
CA GLY A 210 -17.60 -5.13 12.37
C GLY A 210 -16.17 -4.62 12.18
N GLY A 211 -15.81 -3.94 11.08
CA GLY A 211 -14.45 -3.43 10.85
C GLY A 211 -13.47 -4.38 10.17
N VAL A 212 -13.75 -5.69 10.04
CA VAL A 212 -12.94 -6.65 9.27
C VAL A 212 -13.78 -7.27 8.16
N TYR A 213 -13.30 -7.17 6.92
CA TYR A 213 -13.87 -7.81 5.74
C TYR A 213 -13.12 -9.10 5.46
N ALA A 214 -13.82 -10.22 5.25
CA ALA A 214 -13.17 -11.51 5.05
C ALA A 214 -14.00 -12.44 4.16
N GLY A 215 -13.36 -12.99 3.12
CA GLY A 215 -14.01 -13.89 2.18
C GLY A 215 -15.33 -13.32 1.65
N SER A 216 -16.37 -14.16 1.69
CA SER A 216 -17.76 -13.78 1.39
C SER A 216 -18.59 -13.45 2.63
N LEU A 217 -18.01 -13.53 3.84
CA LEU A 217 -18.71 -13.33 5.11
C LEU A 217 -19.26 -11.91 5.26
N THR A 218 -18.61 -10.95 4.59
CA THR A 218 -18.90 -9.52 4.69
C THR A 218 -19.40 -8.93 3.37
N ASN A 219 -19.95 -9.78 2.49
CA ASN A 219 -20.58 -9.33 1.25
C ASN A 219 -21.78 -8.42 1.53
N ARG A 220 -21.91 -7.35 0.74
CA ARG A 220 -23.13 -6.52 0.74
C ARG A 220 -24.36 -7.40 0.51
N GLN A 221 -25.47 -7.07 1.19
CA GLN A 221 -26.74 -7.78 1.05
C GLN A 221 -27.86 -6.82 0.58
N PRO A 222 -28.38 -6.97 -0.66
CA PRO A 222 -27.80 -7.74 -1.77
C PRO A 222 -26.56 -7.04 -2.36
N GLN A 223 -25.66 -7.80 -2.97
CA GLN A 223 -24.55 -7.23 -3.76
C GLN A 223 -25.09 -6.56 -5.03
N VAL A 224 -24.45 -5.46 -5.41
CA VAL A 224 -24.67 -4.79 -6.71
C VAL A 224 -23.86 -5.51 -7.78
N ILE A 225 -22.60 -5.82 -7.47
CA ILE A 225 -21.71 -6.59 -8.33
C ILE A 225 -21.24 -7.80 -7.52
N PRO A 226 -21.46 -9.05 -7.99
CA PRO A 226 -20.94 -10.23 -7.32
C PRO A 226 -19.41 -10.20 -7.22
N GLY A 227 -18.88 -10.47 -6.03
CA GLY A 227 -17.44 -10.50 -5.77
C GLY A 227 -17.15 -10.63 -4.29
N ALA A 228 -16.01 -11.21 -3.94
CA ALA A 228 -15.61 -11.47 -2.55
C ALA A 228 -14.10 -11.65 -2.45
N LEU A 229 -13.55 -11.56 -1.24
CA LEU A 229 -12.13 -11.80 -0.96
C LEU A 229 -11.82 -13.32 -0.94
N ASN A 230 -12.12 -14.02 -2.02
CA ASN A 230 -12.03 -15.49 -2.08
C ASN A 230 -10.60 -16.02 -2.05
N THR A 231 -9.61 -15.17 -2.35
CA THR A 231 -8.19 -15.47 -2.28
C THR A 231 -7.47 -14.37 -1.51
N GLY A 232 -6.23 -14.60 -1.08
CA GLY A 232 -5.47 -13.69 -0.23
C GLY A 232 -5.48 -12.26 -0.79
N ALA A 233 -5.68 -11.27 0.08
CA ALA A 233 -5.62 -9.86 -0.33
C ALA A 233 -4.15 -9.42 -0.37
N VAL A 234 -3.72 -8.90 -1.53
CA VAL A 234 -2.30 -8.70 -1.84
C VAL A 234 -1.94 -7.24 -2.15
N GLY A 235 -2.94 -6.37 -2.21
CA GLY A 235 -2.79 -4.93 -2.41
C GLY A 235 -4.10 -4.22 -2.15
N THR A 236 -4.03 -2.93 -1.84
CA THR A 236 -5.22 -2.09 -1.60
C THR A 236 -4.91 -0.63 -1.91
N ALA A 237 -5.91 0.10 -2.39
CA ALA A 237 -5.83 1.52 -2.70
C ALA A 237 -7.14 2.23 -2.36
N PHE A 238 -7.05 3.50 -1.94
CA PHE A 238 -8.23 4.33 -1.71
C PHE A 238 -8.86 4.72 -3.05
N LEU A 239 -10.17 4.52 -3.22
CA LEU A 239 -10.92 4.92 -4.43
C LEU A 239 -11.62 6.28 -4.30
N GLY A 240 -11.70 6.82 -3.08
CA GLY A 240 -12.47 8.03 -2.78
C GLY A 240 -13.77 7.73 -2.03
N HIS A 241 -14.68 8.70 -2.11
CA HIS A 241 -16.01 8.58 -1.51
C HIS A 241 -16.90 7.62 -2.31
N SER A 242 -17.84 7.01 -1.60
CA SER A 242 -18.86 6.16 -2.17
C SER A 242 -19.73 6.94 -3.18
N PRO A 243 -20.01 6.36 -4.36
CA PRO A 243 -20.87 7.01 -5.36
C PRO A 243 -22.31 7.24 -4.90
N ASP A 244 -22.78 6.46 -3.92
CA ASP A 244 -24.14 6.52 -3.35
C ASP A 244 -24.48 7.79 -2.55
N GLY A 245 -23.59 8.78 -2.54
CA GLY A 245 -23.79 10.04 -1.83
C GLY A 245 -23.66 9.94 -0.30
N SER A 246 -23.39 8.76 0.27
CA SER A 246 -23.19 8.61 1.72
C SER A 246 -21.88 9.19 2.23
N GLY A 247 -20.95 9.53 1.33
CA GLY A 247 -19.65 10.12 1.64
C GLY A 247 -18.74 9.18 2.44
N LYS A 248 -18.97 7.87 2.38
CA LYS A 248 -18.15 6.87 3.06
C LYS A 248 -16.98 6.46 2.18
N ALA A 249 -15.86 6.12 2.80
CA ALA A 249 -14.68 5.70 2.06
C ALA A 249 -14.91 4.34 1.38
N VAL A 250 -14.35 4.22 0.17
CA VAL A 250 -14.30 2.98 -0.60
C VAL A 250 -12.84 2.66 -0.94
N PHE A 251 -12.47 1.38 -0.80
CA PHE A 251 -11.15 0.88 -1.16
C PHE A 251 -11.26 -0.18 -2.25
N ALA A 252 -10.31 -0.20 -3.18
CA ALA A 252 -10.08 -1.35 -4.03
C ALA A 252 -9.17 -2.31 -3.29
N VAL A 253 -9.54 -3.58 -3.22
CA VAL A 253 -8.69 -4.63 -2.67
C VAL A 253 -8.41 -5.64 -3.77
N VAL A 254 -7.13 -5.85 -4.08
CA VAL A 254 -6.67 -6.78 -5.11
C VAL A 254 -6.44 -8.15 -4.48
N CYS A 255 -7.05 -9.18 -5.06
CA CYS A 255 -6.92 -10.56 -4.62
C CYS A 255 -5.84 -11.31 -5.41
N ALA A 256 -5.30 -12.38 -4.83
CA ALA A 256 -4.20 -13.16 -5.42
C ALA A 256 -4.58 -13.84 -6.75
N ASP A 257 -5.87 -14.06 -7.02
CA ASP A 257 -6.39 -14.55 -8.29
C ASP A 257 -6.53 -13.46 -9.36
N GLY A 258 -6.16 -12.22 -9.05
CA GLY A 258 -6.24 -11.10 -9.98
C GLY A 258 -7.62 -10.43 -10.08
N SER A 259 -8.57 -10.85 -9.24
CA SER A 259 -9.83 -10.11 -9.06
C SER A 259 -9.62 -8.86 -8.20
N ILE A 260 -10.55 -7.92 -8.30
CA ILE A 260 -10.59 -6.72 -7.47
C ILE A 260 -11.98 -6.60 -6.88
N VAL A 261 -12.06 -6.38 -5.58
CA VAL A 261 -13.30 -6.04 -4.87
C VAL A 261 -13.27 -4.59 -4.42
N GLN A 262 -14.44 -4.00 -4.24
CA GLN A 262 -14.60 -2.70 -3.61
C GLN A 262 -15.16 -2.86 -2.19
N GLU A 263 -14.44 -2.31 -1.24
CA GLU A 263 -14.71 -2.37 0.20
C GLU A 263 -15.40 -1.09 0.64
N GLN A 264 -16.69 -1.17 0.96
CA GLN A 264 -17.51 -0.01 1.34
C GLN A 264 -17.78 -0.04 2.84
N THR A 265 -17.33 1.01 3.54
CA THR A 265 -17.36 1.14 5.03
C THR A 265 -18.69 0.80 5.71
N LEU A 266 -19.80 1.16 5.06
CA LEU A 266 -21.19 1.00 5.51
C LEU A 266 -21.88 -0.24 4.95
N LYS A 267 -21.51 -0.69 3.74
CA LYS A 267 -22.31 -1.65 2.96
C LYS A 267 -21.70 -3.05 2.87
N GLY A 268 -20.39 -3.21 3.03
CA GLY A 268 -19.71 -4.49 2.86
C GLY A 268 -18.93 -4.55 1.55
N LEU A 269 -18.66 -5.76 1.08
CA LEU A 269 -17.97 -6.01 -0.19
C LEU A 269 -18.92 -6.05 -1.38
N ASP A 270 -18.50 -5.45 -2.48
CA ASP A 270 -18.98 -5.72 -3.84
C ASP A 270 -17.78 -6.11 -4.73
N GLY A 271 -18.04 -6.80 -5.83
CA GLY A 271 -17.07 -6.93 -6.90
C GLY A 271 -16.73 -5.58 -7.54
N LEU A 272 -15.53 -5.47 -8.10
CA LEU A 272 -15.15 -4.35 -8.98
C LEU A 272 -14.64 -4.89 -10.32
N ALA A 273 -13.73 -5.85 -10.29
CA ALA A 273 -13.19 -6.50 -11.47
C ALA A 273 -13.10 -8.03 -11.29
N PRO A 274 -13.45 -8.83 -12.31
CA PRO A 274 -13.43 -10.29 -12.19
C PRO A 274 -12.02 -10.87 -12.08
N THR A 275 -11.92 -12.13 -11.66
CA THR A 275 -10.68 -12.93 -11.62
C THR A 275 -9.91 -12.82 -12.94
N GLY A 276 -8.59 -12.66 -12.86
CA GLY A 276 -7.71 -12.52 -14.01
C GLY A 276 -7.70 -11.15 -14.68
N THR A 277 -8.39 -10.13 -14.13
CA THR A 277 -8.26 -8.75 -14.63
C THR A 277 -6.83 -8.24 -14.47
N VAL A 278 -6.22 -8.53 -13.31
CA VAL A 278 -4.80 -8.37 -13.05
C VAL A 278 -4.16 -9.76 -13.16
N ASN A 279 -2.95 -9.85 -13.69
CA ASN A 279 -2.25 -11.13 -13.79
C ASN A 279 -2.17 -11.84 -12.41
N PRO A 280 -2.71 -13.07 -12.28
CA PRO A 280 -2.80 -13.75 -10.99
C PRO A 280 -1.44 -14.11 -10.38
N LEU A 281 -1.34 -14.07 -9.06
CA LEU A 281 -0.17 -14.55 -8.30
C LEU A 281 -0.23 -16.06 -8.04
N LEU A 282 -1.43 -16.66 -8.08
CA LEU A 282 -1.65 -18.09 -7.79
C LEU A 282 -0.99 -19.04 -8.79
N ALA A 283 -0.77 -18.60 -10.02
CA ALA A 283 -0.12 -19.39 -11.07
C ALA A 283 1.41 -19.17 -11.12
N GLY A 284 1.94 -18.27 -10.28
CA GLY A 284 3.34 -17.85 -10.32
C GLY A 284 4.27 -18.69 -9.44
N PRO A 285 5.60 -18.44 -9.53
CA PRO A 285 6.62 -19.10 -8.71
C PRO A 285 6.44 -18.88 -7.20
N TRP A 286 5.52 -18.00 -6.77
CA TRP A 286 5.23 -17.67 -5.38
C TRP A 286 4.17 -18.56 -4.74
N ASN A 287 3.58 -19.49 -5.50
CA ASN A 287 2.65 -20.49 -4.98
C ASN A 287 3.33 -21.53 -4.05
N GLN A 288 4.67 -21.52 -3.92
CA GLN A 288 5.41 -22.47 -3.08
C GLN A 288 5.71 -22.02 -1.64
N GLY A 289 5.08 -20.96 -1.13
CA GLY A 289 5.11 -20.67 0.32
C GLY A 289 4.95 -19.20 0.68
N GLY A 290 3.72 -18.78 0.97
CA GLY A 290 3.35 -17.41 1.39
C GLY A 290 3.79 -16.99 2.79
N ASN A 291 4.89 -17.58 3.30
CA ASN A 291 5.48 -17.27 4.60
C ASN A 291 7.01 -17.50 4.65
N ASN A 292 7.67 -17.67 3.50
CA ASN A 292 9.12 -17.85 3.50
C ASN A 292 9.83 -16.49 3.64
N GLU A 293 10.31 -16.19 4.85
CA GLU A 293 11.09 -15.00 5.18
C GLU A 293 12.38 -14.83 4.35
N ASN A 294 12.81 -15.88 3.63
CA ASN A 294 13.97 -15.85 2.73
C ASN A 294 13.64 -15.38 1.31
N HIS A 295 12.35 -15.18 0.98
CA HIS A 295 11.91 -14.76 -0.34
C HIS A 295 11.07 -13.46 -0.28
N PRO A 296 10.98 -12.71 -1.37
CA PRO A 296 10.10 -11.55 -1.42
C PRO A 296 8.64 -11.95 -1.26
N GLN A 297 7.87 -11.06 -0.63
CA GLN A 297 6.50 -11.35 -0.26
C GLN A 297 5.51 -11.07 -1.42
N PRO A 298 4.47 -11.92 -1.59
CA PRO A 298 3.42 -11.85 -2.62
C PRO A 298 2.49 -10.65 -2.59
N ARG A 299 3.05 -9.47 -2.82
CA ARG A 299 2.29 -8.22 -2.89
C ARG A 299 2.29 -7.57 -4.26
N VAL A 300 1.23 -6.78 -4.47
CA VAL A 300 1.05 -5.86 -5.59
C VAL A 300 0.96 -4.42 -5.07
N GLY A 301 1.46 -3.48 -5.87
CA GLY A 301 1.23 -2.05 -5.71
C GLY A 301 -0.07 -1.68 -6.38
N ALA A 302 -0.88 -0.87 -5.70
CA ALA A 302 -2.14 -0.35 -6.22
C ALA A 302 -2.18 1.16 -5.95
N LEU A 303 -2.39 1.98 -6.98
CA LEU A 303 -2.42 3.44 -6.89
C LEU A 303 -3.66 4.01 -7.59
N LEU A 304 -4.26 5.05 -7.00
CA LEU A 304 -5.33 5.82 -7.62
C LEU A 304 -4.78 7.12 -8.20
N ASN A 305 -5.07 7.39 -9.47
CA ASN A 305 -5.13 8.75 -10.01
C ASN A 305 -6.57 9.22 -9.98
N TYR A 306 -6.86 10.36 -9.37
CA TYR A 306 -8.24 10.86 -9.25
C TYR A 306 -8.56 11.99 -10.25
N SER A 307 -7.55 12.64 -10.83
CA SER A 307 -7.69 13.80 -11.72
C SER A 307 -6.65 13.76 -12.85
N PRO A 308 -7.02 14.06 -14.12
CA PRO A 308 -8.35 14.48 -14.58
C PRO A 308 -9.33 13.32 -14.74
N SER A 309 -8.90 12.08 -14.51
CA SER A 309 -9.72 10.89 -14.65
C SER A 309 -9.39 9.88 -13.56
N ARG A 310 -10.40 9.12 -13.13
CA ARG A 310 -10.22 8.06 -12.13
C ARG A 310 -9.61 6.83 -12.79
N ILE A 311 -8.38 6.53 -12.42
CA ILE A 311 -7.61 5.40 -12.93
C ILE A 311 -6.98 4.67 -11.75
N LEU A 312 -7.23 3.37 -11.67
CA LEU A 312 -6.54 2.47 -10.76
C LEU A 312 -5.38 1.80 -11.50
N TYR A 313 -4.16 2.05 -11.05
CA TYR A 313 -2.96 1.37 -11.51
C TYR A 313 -2.67 0.20 -10.59
N VAL A 314 -2.46 -1.00 -11.15
CA VAL A 314 -2.11 -2.18 -10.37
C VAL A 314 -0.89 -2.85 -11.00
N SER A 315 0.19 -3.03 -10.22
CA SER A 315 1.35 -3.79 -10.69
C SER A 315 0.97 -5.23 -10.99
N GLU A 316 1.56 -5.80 -12.04
CA GLU A 316 1.46 -7.22 -12.36
C GLU A 316 2.84 -7.86 -12.20
N PRO A 317 3.20 -8.35 -11.00
CA PRO A 317 4.59 -8.59 -10.66
C PRO A 317 5.32 -9.51 -11.66
N PHE A 318 4.68 -10.57 -12.14
CA PHE A 318 5.33 -11.54 -13.04
C PHE A 318 5.12 -11.31 -14.53
N ALA A 319 4.41 -10.24 -14.90
CA ALA A 319 4.09 -9.95 -16.30
C ALA A 319 4.92 -8.79 -16.87
N ASN A 320 5.76 -8.14 -16.06
CA ASN A 320 6.49 -6.92 -16.43
C ASN A 320 5.55 -5.86 -17.00
N SER A 321 4.41 -5.69 -16.36
CA SER A 321 3.35 -4.78 -16.78
C SER A 321 2.62 -4.17 -15.61
N ILE A 322 1.88 -3.10 -15.90
CA ILE A 322 0.99 -2.43 -14.97
C ILE A 322 -0.39 -2.41 -15.60
N ALA A 323 -1.39 -2.98 -14.94
CA ALA A 323 -2.77 -2.86 -15.35
C ALA A 323 -3.26 -1.43 -15.09
N VAL A 324 -3.85 -0.82 -16.10
CA VAL A 324 -4.41 0.53 -16.10
C VAL A 324 -5.92 0.42 -16.24
N ILE A 325 -6.63 0.60 -15.13
CA ILE A 325 -8.05 0.34 -15.02
C ILE A 325 -8.78 1.66 -14.89
N SER A 326 -9.46 2.08 -15.96
CA SER A 326 -10.33 3.26 -15.92
C SER A 326 -11.57 2.94 -15.09
N LEU A 327 -11.93 3.85 -14.18
CA LEU A 327 -13.06 3.70 -13.29
C LEU A 327 -14.19 4.67 -13.68
N THR A 328 -15.41 4.15 -13.69
CA THR A 328 -16.66 4.91 -13.75
C THR A 328 -17.50 4.63 -12.52
N ASP A 329 -18.63 5.29 -12.35
CA ASP A 329 -19.61 4.95 -11.32
C ASP A 329 -21.04 5.14 -11.86
N ASP A 330 -21.99 4.42 -11.25
CA ASP A 330 -23.42 4.48 -11.59
C ASP A 330 -24.25 5.24 -10.54
N GLY A 331 -23.57 5.99 -9.66
CA GLY A 331 -24.17 6.61 -8.48
C GLY A 331 -24.48 5.63 -7.34
N VAL A 332 -24.01 4.37 -7.38
CA VAL A 332 -24.14 3.39 -6.28
C VAL A 332 -22.80 2.73 -5.96
N VAL A 333 -22.09 2.23 -6.98
CA VAL A 333 -20.80 1.56 -6.88
C VAL A 333 -19.85 2.01 -7.99
N PHE A 334 -18.56 1.75 -7.82
CA PHE A 334 -17.60 1.92 -8.89
C PHE A 334 -17.69 0.75 -9.88
N HIS A 335 -17.43 1.05 -11.15
CA HIS A 335 -17.38 0.09 -12.26
C HIS A 335 -16.06 0.21 -12.99
N VAL A 336 -15.62 -0.89 -13.60
CA VAL A 336 -14.54 -0.87 -14.58
C VAL A 336 -15.07 -0.34 -15.90
N GLY A 337 -14.54 0.80 -16.35
CA GLY A 337 -14.83 1.35 -17.67
C GLY A 337 -14.02 0.69 -18.77
N SER A 338 -12.69 0.57 -18.56
CA SER A 338 -11.79 -0.13 -19.47
C SER A 338 -10.54 -0.62 -18.74
N VAL A 339 -9.89 -1.63 -19.32
CA VAL A 339 -8.61 -2.17 -18.85
C VAL A 339 -7.62 -2.10 -20.00
N SER A 340 -6.45 -1.54 -19.74
CA SER A 340 -5.29 -1.54 -20.63
C SER A 340 -4.04 -1.83 -19.81
N HIS A 341 -2.88 -1.90 -20.47
CA HIS A 341 -1.63 -2.28 -19.82
C HIS A 341 -0.49 -1.39 -20.29
N ILE A 342 0.34 -0.99 -19.34
CA ILE A 342 1.65 -0.39 -19.61
C ILE A 342 2.67 -1.51 -19.67
N TYR A 343 3.41 -1.56 -20.79
CA TYR A 343 4.57 -2.42 -20.96
C TYR A 343 5.80 -1.55 -21.18
N SER A 344 6.91 -1.93 -20.58
CA SER A 344 8.19 -1.26 -20.80
C SER A 344 9.35 -2.22 -20.57
N SER A 345 10.41 -2.10 -21.38
CA SER A 345 11.64 -2.85 -21.18
C SER A 345 12.39 -2.45 -19.91
N ALA A 346 12.00 -1.35 -19.27
CA ALA A 346 12.52 -0.94 -17.96
C ALA A 346 11.84 -1.68 -16.80
N LEU A 347 10.76 -2.43 -17.04
CA LEU A 347 10.09 -3.23 -16.02
C LEU A 347 10.78 -4.58 -15.90
N ASN A 348 11.18 -4.93 -14.67
CA ASN A 348 11.89 -6.18 -14.37
C ASN A 348 11.32 -6.81 -13.10
N GLY A 349 10.40 -7.74 -13.35
CA GLY A 349 9.57 -8.39 -12.37
C GLY A 349 10.35 -9.22 -11.33
N PRO A 350 9.78 -9.44 -10.14
CA PRO A 350 8.54 -8.85 -9.67
C PRO A 350 8.58 -7.31 -9.51
N ILE A 351 7.44 -6.61 -9.63
CA ILE A 351 7.39 -5.13 -9.50
C ILE A 351 6.39 -4.67 -8.43
N ASP A 352 6.62 -3.48 -7.86
CA ASP A 352 5.72 -2.77 -6.93
C ASP A 352 5.64 -1.27 -7.29
N LEU A 353 4.62 -0.56 -6.80
CA LEU A 353 4.34 0.84 -7.16
C LEU A 353 4.27 1.76 -5.94
N ALA A 354 4.74 2.99 -6.10
CA ALA A 354 4.49 4.11 -5.20
C ALA A 354 4.28 5.41 -5.98
N PRO A 355 3.46 6.37 -5.49
CA PRO A 355 3.40 7.71 -6.07
C PRO A 355 4.77 8.39 -6.01
N VAL A 356 5.15 9.16 -7.03
CA VAL A 356 6.31 10.07 -6.88
C VAL A 356 5.95 11.19 -5.92
N MET A 357 4.74 11.75 -6.08
CA MET A 357 4.12 12.71 -5.17
C MET A 357 2.78 12.14 -4.69
N ILE A 358 2.58 12.17 -3.38
CA ILE A 358 1.36 11.68 -2.73
C ILE A 358 0.37 12.84 -2.60
N GLU A 359 -0.92 12.59 -2.84
CA GLU A 359 -1.96 13.55 -2.49
C GLU A 359 -2.05 13.69 -0.96
N THR A 360 -1.74 14.88 -0.45
CA THR A 360 -1.65 15.18 0.99
C THR A 360 -2.51 16.38 1.41
N SER A 361 -3.18 17.03 0.47
CA SER A 361 -3.81 18.33 0.63
C SER A 361 -5.34 18.27 0.56
N ASP A 362 -5.90 17.44 -0.31
CA ASP A 362 -7.35 17.33 -0.52
C ASP A 362 -7.96 16.29 0.44
N PRO A 363 -8.83 16.69 1.39
CA PRO A 363 -9.49 15.78 2.34
C PRO A 363 -10.47 14.80 1.68
N ASN A 364 -10.71 14.87 0.37
CA ASN A 364 -11.48 13.87 -0.36
C ASN A 364 -10.61 12.74 -0.92
N TRP A 365 -9.30 12.96 -1.03
CA TRP A 365 -8.38 12.11 -1.81
C TRP A 365 -7.10 11.71 -1.07
N ALA A 366 -6.74 12.42 0.00
CA ALA A 366 -5.47 12.25 0.68
C ALA A 366 -5.26 10.81 1.20
N SER A 367 -4.31 10.11 0.58
CA SER A 367 -3.89 8.77 0.93
C SER A 367 -2.53 8.47 0.35
N ASN A 368 -1.71 7.66 1.03
CA ASN A 368 -0.41 7.19 0.51
C ASN A 368 -0.50 6.42 -0.82
N THR A 369 -1.69 5.97 -1.22
CA THR A 369 -1.94 5.29 -2.50
C THR A 369 -2.56 6.19 -3.56
N THR A 370 -2.82 7.46 -3.24
CA THR A 370 -3.35 8.43 -4.20
C THR A 370 -2.23 9.29 -4.77
N LEU A 371 -2.16 9.35 -6.09
CA LEU A 371 -1.30 10.26 -6.84
C LEU A 371 -1.79 11.70 -6.66
N ASP A 372 -0.87 12.61 -6.35
CA ASP A 372 -1.13 14.06 -6.52
C ASP A 372 -1.44 14.35 -8.00
N VAL A 373 -2.06 15.49 -8.29
CA VAL A 373 -2.46 15.89 -9.65
C VAL A 373 -1.25 15.87 -10.57
N GLN A 374 -1.34 15.10 -11.66
CA GLN A 374 -0.27 14.90 -12.65
C GLN A 374 1.01 14.25 -12.09
N ALA A 375 0.96 13.65 -10.89
CA ALA A 375 2.09 12.93 -10.36
C ALA A 375 2.40 11.68 -11.18
N ASP A 376 3.69 11.43 -11.33
CA ASP A 376 4.25 10.19 -11.86
C ASP A 376 4.26 9.10 -10.76
N PHE A 377 4.69 7.88 -11.10
CA PHE A 377 4.89 6.82 -10.10
C PHE A 377 6.30 6.21 -10.20
N TYR A 378 6.80 5.77 -9.06
CA TYR A 378 7.96 4.91 -8.97
C TYR A 378 7.55 3.45 -9.13
N VAL A 379 8.38 2.70 -9.84
CA VAL A 379 8.30 1.24 -9.96
C VAL A 379 9.54 0.62 -9.35
N ALA A 380 9.36 -0.19 -8.31
CA ALA A 380 10.43 -0.97 -7.72
C ALA A 380 10.57 -2.31 -8.46
N ASN A 381 11.67 -2.48 -9.18
CA ASN A 381 12.00 -3.72 -9.89
C ASN A 381 12.79 -4.66 -8.97
N ARG A 382 12.17 -5.75 -8.58
CA ARG A 382 12.79 -6.75 -7.70
C ARG A 382 13.79 -7.62 -8.46
N GLY A 383 13.59 -7.84 -9.76
CA GLY A 383 14.43 -8.71 -10.58
C GLY A 383 15.88 -8.23 -10.71
N ASP A 384 16.10 -6.92 -10.84
CA ASP A 384 17.43 -6.31 -11.02
C ASP A 384 17.78 -5.25 -9.97
N ASN A 385 16.97 -5.08 -8.93
CA ASN A 385 17.13 -4.09 -7.88
C ASN A 385 17.24 -2.65 -8.41
N THR A 386 16.39 -2.29 -9.36
CA THR A 386 16.28 -0.93 -9.87
C THR A 386 14.99 -0.26 -9.40
N ILE A 387 14.98 1.07 -9.36
CA ILE A 387 13.77 1.87 -9.26
C ILE A 387 13.64 2.69 -10.54
N VAL A 388 12.46 2.65 -11.14
CA VAL A 388 12.10 3.41 -12.33
C VAL A 388 11.14 4.52 -11.95
N HIS A 389 11.47 5.76 -12.28
CA HIS A 389 10.54 6.88 -12.28
C HIS A 389 9.82 6.86 -13.64
N MET A 390 8.51 6.67 -13.63
CA MET A 390 7.70 6.46 -14.82
C MET A 390 6.47 7.37 -14.83
N ARG A 391 6.18 7.98 -15.98
CA ARG A 391 4.94 8.71 -16.21
C ARG A 391 3.75 7.78 -16.25
N GLN A 392 2.57 8.35 -16.02
CA GLN A 392 1.31 7.61 -16.08
C GLN A 392 1.02 6.93 -17.44
N ASP A 393 1.64 7.38 -18.53
CA ASP A 393 1.54 6.75 -19.86
C ASP A 393 2.58 5.64 -20.13
N GLY A 394 3.44 5.34 -19.15
CA GLY A 394 4.53 4.36 -19.27
C GLY A 394 5.87 4.92 -19.72
N THR A 395 5.96 6.22 -20.02
CA THR A 395 7.22 6.86 -20.39
C THR A 395 8.20 6.84 -19.22
N VAL A 396 9.40 6.28 -19.44
CA VAL A 396 10.47 6.26 -18.43
C VAL A 396 11.10 7.65 -18.33
N VAL A 397 11.07 8.23 -17.13
CA VAL A 397 11.74 9.50 -16.79
C VAL A 397 13.18 9.23 -16.36
N ALA A 398 13.36 8.26 -15.45
CA ALA A 398 14.67 7.88 -14.93
C ALA A 398 14.67 6.42 -14.47
N GLN A 399 15.84 5.79 -14.49
CA GLN A 399 16.08 4.50 -13.86
C GLN A 399 17.34 4.59 -13.00
N ARG A 400 17.31 3.97 -11.82
CA ARG A 400 18.46 3.89 -10.91
C ARG A 400 18.63 2.49 -10.36
N GLY A 401 19.88 2.03 -10.26
CA GLY A 401 20.24 0.86 -9.47
C GLY A 401 20.32 1.21 -8.00
N ILE A 402 20.06 0.24 -7.13
CA ILE A 402 20.05 0.46 -5.68
C ILE A 402 21.22 -0.28 -5.02
N GLN A 403 21.95 0.43 -4.17
CA GLN A 403 23.03 -0.13 -3.34
C GLN A 403 22.89 0.36 -1.89
N MET A 404 23.44 -0.41 -0.96
CA MET A 404 23.62 0.06 0.42
C MET A 404 24.75 1.07 0.48
N THR A 405 24.64 2.05 1.38
CA THR A 405 25.73 2.97 1.73
C THR A 405 27.04 2.20 1.93
N GLY A 406 28.09 2.61 1.22
CA GLY A 406 29.35 1.88 1.14
C GLY A 406 29.49 1.00 -0.10
N GLY A 407 28.53 1.07 -1.04
CA GLY A 407 28.61 0.43 -2.36
C GLY A 407 28.30 -1.07 -2.37
N GLN A 408 27.79 -1.62 -1.26
CA GLN A 408 27.45 -3.03 -1.21
C GLN A 408 26.15 -3.30 -2.01
N PRO A 409 26.14 -4.29 -2.91
CA PRO A 409 24.93 -4.67 -3.62
C PRO A 409 23.92 -5.32 -2.66
N LEU A 410 22.62 -5.14 -2.94
CA LEU A 410 21.55 -5.75 -2.13
C LEU A 410 21.54 -7.29 -2.25
N GLY A 411 22.00 -7.86 -3.36
CA GLY A 411 21.76 -9.27 -3.69
C GLY A 411 20.47 -9.43 -4.50
N ALA A 412 20.37 -10.50 -5.28
CA ALA A 412 19.27 -10.67 -6.22
C ALA A 412 17.92 -10.81 -5.49
N LEU A 413 16.85 -10.23 -6.07
CA LEU A 413 15.47 -10.38 -5.58
C LEU A 413 15.31 -9.96 -4.11
N GLN A 414 15.95 -8.89 -3.67
CA GLN A 414 15.78 -8.42 -2.29
C GLN A 414 14.80 -7.25 -2.18
N LEU A 415 14.78 -6.34 -3.16
CA LEU A 415 13.80 -5.26 -3.17
C LEU A 415 12.38 -5.86 -3.13
N ASN A 416 11.49 -5.31 -2.31
CA ASN A 416 10.12 -5.81 -2.18
C ASN A 416 9.07 -4.71 -2.27
N GLY A 417 8.86 -3.96 -1.19
CA GLY A 417 7.93 -2.85 -1.12
C GLY A 417 8.59 -1.50 -1.37
N ILE A 418 7.81 -0.53 -1.87
CA ILE A 418 8.24 0.86 -2.06
C ILE A 418 7.17 1.85 -1.54
N ALA A 419 7.61 2.98 -1.00
CA ALA A 419 6.78 4.13 -0.66
C ALA A 419 7.58 5.43 -0.75
N SER A 420 6.91 6.54 -1.05
CA SER A 420 7.52 7.88 -1.05
C SER A 420 7.21 8.63 0.24
N SER A 421 8.06 9.56 0.64
CA SER A 421 7.75 10.48 1.72
C SER A 421 6.64 11.47 1.34
N PRO A 422 5.86 11.97 2.30
CA PRO A 422 4.81 12.95 2.01
C PRO A 422 5.33 14.23 1.34
N ASP A 423 6.58 14.60 1.57
CA ASP A 423 7.24 15.75 0.96
C ASP A 423 7.96 15.44 -0.37
N GLY A 424 7.89 14.19 -0.85
CA GLY A 424 8.53 13.74 -2.10
C GLY A 424 10.06 13.68 -2.08
N THR A 425 10.71 13.91 -0.93
CA THR A 425 12.18 14.00 -0.85
C THR A 425 12.88 12.65 -0.67
N LYS A 426 12.14 11.63 -0.23
CA LYS A 426 12.68 10.31 0.13
C LYS A 426 11.83 9.19 -0.44
N ILE A 427 12.47 8.05 -0.63
CA ILE A 427 11.84 6.77 -0.95
C ILE A 427 12.23 5.79 0.16
N TRP A 428 11.26 5.07 0.70
CA TRP A 428 11.52 3.90 1.54
C TRP A 428 11.27 2.63 0.74
N VAL A 429 12.15 1.67 0.93
CA VAL A 429 12.00 0.34 0.36
C VAL A 429 12.20 -0.73 1.41
N THR A 430 11.51 -1.86 1.23
CA THR A 430 11.72 -3.05 2.05
C THR A 430 12.62 -4.04 1.32
N LEU A 431 13.49 -4.70 2.08
CA LEU A 431 14.48 -5.66 1.60
C LEU A 431 14.18 -7.03 2.21
N SER A 432 13.70 -7.97 1.41
CA SER A 432 13.39 -9.33 1.85
C SER A 432 14.62 -10.24 1.88
N GLY A 433 14.56 -11.28 2.70
CA GLY A 433 15.65 -12.25 2.83
C GLY A 433 16.81 -11.76 3.71
N PRO A 434 17.98 -12.44 3.64
CA PRO A 434 19.16 -12.11 4.45
C PRO A 434 19.67 -10.71 4.16
N VAL A 435 19.91 -9.91 5.20
CA VAL A 435 20.42 -8.55 5.06
C VAL A 435 21.94 -8.59 4.84
N PRO A 436 22.46 -8.05 3.71
CA PRO A 436 23.89 -8.12 3.40
C PRO A 436 24.77 -7.56 4.53
N GLY A 437 25.80 -8.32 4.91
CA GLY A 437 26.75 -7.93 5.95
C GLY A 437 26.22 -8.01 7.40
N MET A 438 25.01 -8.53 7.62
CA MET A 438 24.36 -8.53 8.94
C MET A 438 24.07 -9.92 9.52
N GLY A 439 24.82 -10.93 9.08
CA GLY A 439 24.74 -12.30 9.61
C GLY A 439 23.37 -12.95 9.38
N GLN A 440 22.69 -13.35 10.45
CA GLN A 440 21.41 -14.06 10.41
C GLN A 440 20.19 -13.14 10.35
N LEU A 441 20.37 -11.82 10.37
CA LEU A 441 19.24 -10.90 10.28
C LEU A 441 18.58 -11.00 8.90
N LYS A 442 17.25 -11.11 8.92
CA LYS A 442 16.40 -11.16 7.73
C LYS A 442 15.44 -9.99 7.74
N GLY A 443 15.18 -9.45 6.55
CA GLY A 443 14.27 -8.35 6.38
C GLY A 443 14.83 -7.02 6.88
N ALA A 444 14.78 -6.00 6.03
CA ALA A 444 15.17 -4.64 6.40
C ALA A 444 14.31 -3.58 5.73
N VAL A 445 14.44 -2.36 6.23
CA VAL A 445 13.92 -1.14 5.61
C VAL A 445 15.10 -0.24 5.28
N MET A 446 15.08 0.31 4.08
CA MET A 446 16.11 1.20 3.58
C MET A 446 15.49 2.51 3.12
N GLU A 447 16.15 3.62 3.47
CA GLU A 447 15.82 4.97 3.02
C GLU A 447 16.74 5.36 1.86
N LEU A 448 16.16 5.91 0.81
CA LEU A 448 16.80 6.38 -0.41
C LEU A 448 16.41 7.85 -0.67
N PRO A 449 17.27 8.64 -1.31
CA PRO A 449 16.84 9.93 -1.86
C PRO A 449 15.89 9.73 -3.05
N ALA A 450 14.93 10.65 -3.23
CA ALA A 450 14.18 10.78 -4.48
C ALA A 450 15.08 11.28 -5.63
N PHE A 451 14.71 11.02 -6.90
CA PHE A 451 15.60 11.30 -8.05
C PHE A 451 14.91 11.53 -9.40
#